data_AF-A0A9P1GR95-F1
#
_entry.id   AF-A0A9P1GR95-F1
#
_cell.length_a   1.000
_cell.length_b   1.000
_cell.length_c   1.000
_cell.angle_alpha   90.00
_cell.angle_beta   90.00
_cell.angle_gamma   90.00
#
_symmetry.space_group_name_H-M   'P 1'
#
loop_
_entity.id
_entity.type
_entity.pdbx_description
1 polymer ?
#
loop_
_entity_poly.entity_id
_entity_poly.type
_entity_poly.pdbx_seq_one_letter_code
_entity_poly.pdbx_strand_id
1 'polypeptide(L)'
;MGANVSTACCNKGDTASIPSETVRAAGADAENPAADPDAKASEDGEVDEVGEVGEVAATHRLKVMKSLGHLEVDEEILRGVSLRKTLRGFGRVWQFSPSDLPLKEREALWKKSASVKSLAFFISHTWRTAGRWKVLALLLRTSWAFVILCWACCMSMVVCLYALEVLPRPLTAPDVGILGLTLTYHSGPWLLVAHVPSILLGFALAPYFPSLKNDQSFLDVTCIHQEDQALMERGVYGLGGFLARSKKLLILWSQPYLSRLWCVFEIAAYRAANPEGQIELAPIFVELTVLVLWVMIFCSTCLSYAVSFTPEYFWVAMPFALVPQLVAAHFLRRLISQKHRLIESMANFDVDKAECREEFDRKFVMTAIDAWYGSREAFNQYVQGPVRDELLQKRSTQIPSAYFLLLIAAVSAPSFEVFIGFCLDGFPADVLWIRVLSKQIGFFFASQMVTLKILLYLCDRFAMPPSIPHLRAFPRVGGLCDFLQTVLIYLSYIVVDLGSYAVCRRSQGHVWSAALYCSVMLFWAGLLHGCCRRRCV
;
A
#
# COMPACT_ATOMS: atom_id res chain seq x y z
N MET A 1 23.16 3.87 57.32
CA MET A 1 22.43 5.00 56.71
C MET A 1 21.40 4.41 55.76
N GLY A 2 20.16 4.34 56.22
CA GLY A 2 19.06 3.73 55.47
C GLY A 2 18.33 4.76 54.61
N ALA A 3 17.80 4.30 53.49
CA ALA A 3 16.78 5.01 52.72
C ALA A 3 15.67 4.00 52.38
N ASN A 4 14.57 4.12 53.13
CA ASN A 4 13.29 3.48 52.87
C ASN A 4 12.64 4.13 51.64
N VAL A 5 12.14 3.34 50.69
CA VAL A 5 11.11 3.80 49.77
C VAL A 5 9.91 2.85 49.85
N SER A 6 8.81 3.43 50.30
CA SER A 6 7.50 2.86 50.56
C SER A 6 6.80 2.45 49.27
N THR A 7 6.26 1.23 49.26
CA THR A 7 5.28 0.72 48.31
C THR A 7 3.87 1.11 48.75
N ALA A 8 3.17 1.91 47.95
CA ALA A 8 1.73 2.14 48.06
C ALA A 8 1.07 1.79 46.72
N CYS A 9 0.40 0.65 46.68
CA CYS A 9 -0.46 0.22 45.56
C CYS A 9 -1.89 0.69 45.84
N CYS A 10 -2.40 1.60 45.01
CA CYS A 10 -3.84 1.90 44.92
C CYS A 10 -4.38 1.40 43.58
N ASN A 11 -5.45 0.61 43.68
CA ASN A 11 -6.39 0.31 42.60
C ASN A 11 -7.00 1.59 42.02
N LYS A 12 -7.13 1.65 40.69
CA LYS A 12 -8.30 2.22 40.01
C LYS A 12 -8.37 1.63 38.60
N GLY A 13 -9.53 1.06 38.28
CA GLY A 13 -9.81 0.47 36.99
C GLY A 13 -10.06 1.56 35.96
N ASP A 14 -9.35 1.46 34.82
CA ASP A 14 -9.62 2.26 33.64
C ASP A 14 -10.07 1.33 32.51
N THR A 15 -11.36 1.41 32.23
CA THR A 15 -11.91 1.10 30.91
C THR A 15 -11.30 2.12 29.94
N ALA A 16 -10.31 1.69 29.17
CA ALA A 16 -9.74 2.49 28.10
C ALA A 16 -10.80 2.71 27.01
N SER A 17 -11.55 3.80 27.15
CA SER A 17 -12.28 4.43 26.06
C SER A 17 -11.28 4.76 24.95
N ILE A 18 -11.55 4.26 23.76
CA ILE A 18 -10.87 4.69 22.55
C ILE A 18 -11.24 6.16 22.38
N PRO A 19 -10.28 7.11 22.28
CA PRO A 19 -10.63 8.48 22.01
C PRO A 19 -11.23 8.54 20.61
N SER A 20 -12.54 8.78 20.54
CA SER A 20 -13.17 9.28 19.33
C SER A 20 -12.55 10.65 19.08
N GLU A 21 -11.65 10.69 18.10
CA GLU A 21 -11.12 11.94 17.55
C GLU A 21 -12.31 12.64 16.87
N THR A 22 -13.05 13.36 17.70
CA THR A 22 -14.06 14.32 17.28
C THR A 22 -13.26 15.44 16.66
N VAL A 23 -13.24 15.49 15.32
CA VAL A 23 -12.76 16.65 14.58
C VAL A 23 -13.65 17.80 14.99
N ARG A 24 -13.24 18.54 16.02
CA ARG A 24 -13.79 19.85 16.34
C ARG A 24 -13.44 20.75 15.18
N ALA A 25 -14.46 21.18 14.44
CA ALA A 25 -14.34 22.36 13.60
C ALA A 25 -13.80 23.49 14.47
N ALA A 26 -12.63 24.01 14.12
CA ALA A 26 -12.13 25.24 14.70
C ALA A 26 -13.09 26.36 14.30
N GLY A 27 -13.86 26.85 15.26
CA GLY A 27 -14.53 28.13 15.15
C GLY A 27 -13.45 29.20 15.02
N ALA A 28 -13.50 29.95 13.93
CA ALA A 28 -12.72 31.15 13.77
C ALA A 28 -13.38 32.25 14.62
N ASP A 29 -12.83 32.50 15.81
CA ASP A 29 -13.06 33.74 16.53
C ASP A 29 -12.32 34.85 15.77
N ALA A 30 -13.05 35.59 14.95
CA ALA A 30 -12.58 36.83 14.35
C ALA A 30 -12.77 37.97 15.36
N GLU A 31 -11.66 38.62 15.69
CA GLU A 31 -11.60 39.83 16.51
C GLU A 31 -12.45 40.96 15.90
N ASN A 32 -13.29 41.56 16.74
CA ASN A 32 -13.98 42.83 16.50
C ASN A 32 -12.98 44.00 16.41
N PRO A 33 -13.04 44.84 15.36
CA PRO A 33 -12.66 46.24 15.47
C PRO A 33 -13.91 47.12 15.60
N ALA A 34 -13.90 47.91 16.67
CA ALA A 34 -14.54 49.20 16.89
C ALA A 34 -15.77 49.60 16.05
N ALA A 35 -16.86 49.85 16.78
CA ALA A 35 -18.10 50.46 16.34
C ALA A 35 -17.92 51.87 15.76
N ASP A 36 -18.59 52.11 14.64
CA ASP A 36 -18.93 53.43 14.07
C ASP A 36 -20.44 53.66 14.33
N PRO A 37 -20.85 54.67 15.12
CA PRO A 37 -22.25 54.87 15.47
C PRO A 37 -22.87 55.97 14.60
N ASP A 38 -23.09 55.73 13.31
CA ASP A 38 -24.02 56.54 12.50
C ASP A 38 -24.30 55.88 11.13
N ALA A 39 -25.27 54.96 11.08
CA ALA A 39 -25.90 54.57 9.82
C ALA A 39 -27.38 54.24 10.03
N LYS A 40 -28.22 55.10 9.45
CA LYS A 40 -29.68 55.05 9.49
C LYS A 40 -30.22 53.88 8.65
N ALA A 41 -31.29 53.31 9.20
CA ALA A 41 -32.38 52.56 8.59
C ALA A 41 -32.43 52.49 7.05
N SER A 42 -32.44 51.25 6.55
CA SER A 42 -33.27 50.82 5.43
C SER A 42 -33.64 49.35 5.66
N GLU A 43 -34.77 49.14 6.33
CA GLU A 43 -35.57 47.91 6.20
C GLU A 43 -36.19 47.94 4.80
N ASP A 44 -35.96 46.89 4.01
CA ASP A 44 -36.99 46.22 3.19
C ASP A 44 -36.35 45.24 2.21
N GLY A 45 -36.76 43.97 2.32
CA GLY A 45 -36.79 43.02 1.20
C GLY A 45 -35.71 41.93 1.17
N GLU A 46 -35.90 40.83 1.91
CA GLU A 46 -35.55 39.49 1.41
C GLU A 46 -36.26 38.40 2.25
N VAL A 47 -37.28 37.79 1.65
CA VAL A 47 -38.10 36.71 2.21
C VAL A 47 -38.34 35.69 1.08
N ASP A 48 -38.16 34.40 1.41
CA ASP A 48 -38.74 33.19 0.79
C ASP A 48 -37.99 32.24 -0.20
N GLU A 49 -36.74 32.45 -0.62
CA GLU A 49 -36.10 31.43 -1.51
C GLU A 49 -35.51 30.18 -0.80
N VAL A 50 -35.38 30.18 0.53
CA VAL A 50 -34.76 29.05 1.25
C VAL A 50 -35.74 27.89 1.49
N GLY A 51 -37.07 28.15 1.44
CA GLY A 51 -38.09 27.13 1.67
C GLY A 51 -38.28 26.14 0.52
N GLU A 52 -38.25 26.64 -0.72
CA GLU A 52 -38.64 25.86 -1.90
C GLU A 52 -37.58 24.79 -2.27
N VAL A 53 -36.28 25.12 -2.10
CA VAL A 53 -35.19 24.18 -2.39
C VAL A 53 -35.19 22.98 -1.44
N GLY A 54 -35.54 23.20 -0.17
CA GLY A 54 -35.63 22.13 0.84
C GLY A 54 -36.76 21.15 0.57
N GLU A 55 -37.93 21.65 0.13
CA GLU A 55 -39.11 20.83 -0.14
C GLU A 55 -38.91 19.95 -1.40
N VAL A 56 -38.29 20.49 -2.45
CA VAL A 56 -37.97 19.73 -3.67
C VAL A 56 -36.98 18.59 -3.38
N ALA A 57 -35.93 18.85 -2.60
CA ALA A 57 -34.94 17.84 -2.21
C ALA A 57 -35.57 16.70 -1.37
N ALA A 58 -36.41 17.05 -0.38
CA ALA A 58 -37.14 16.07 0.43
C ALA A 58 -38.07 15.21 -0.43
N THR A 59 -38.77 15.83 -1.39
CA THR A 59 -39.69 15.13 -2.31
C THR A 59 -38.93 14.16 -3.21
N HIS A 60 -37.76 14.55 -3.73
CA HIS A 60 -36.90 13.68 -4.53
C HIS A 60 -36.41 12.46 -3.71
N ARG A 61 -35.89 12.67 -2.49
CA ARG A 61 -35.45 11.59 -1.60
C ARG A 61 -36.55 10.57 -1.32
N LEU A 62 -37.76 11.03 -1.05
CA LEU A 62 -38.94 10.18 -0.85
C LEU A 62 -39.33 9.40 -2.12
N LYS A 63 -39.24 10.05 -3.28
CA LYS A 63 -39.55 9.41 -4.57
C LYS A 63 -38.54 8.30 -4.90
N VAL A 64 -37.24 8.56 -4.73
CA VAL A 64 -36.18 7.55 -4.94
C VAL A 64 -36.40 6.36 -4.00
N MET A 65 -36.60 6.62 -2.70
CA MET A 65 -36.84 5.57 -1.71
C MET A 65 -38.10 4.74 -2.02
N LYS A 66 -39.17 5.35 -2.55
CA LYS A 66 -40.40 4.66 -2.95
C LYS A 66 -40.24 3.85 -4.24
N SER A 67 -39.46 4.35 -5.19
CA SER A 67 -39.28 3.71 -6.50
C SER A 67 -38.44 2.43 -6.43
N LEU A 68 -37.63 2.25 -5.38
CA LEU A 68 -36.65 1.15 -5.25
C LEU A 68 -35.73 1.00 -6.47
N GLY A 69 -35.63 2.03 -7.33
CA GLY A 69 -34.76 2.11 -8.50
C GLY A 69 -33.28 2.28 -8.13
N HIS A 70 -32.82 1.64 -7.05
CA HIS A 70 -31.48 1.81 -6.49
C HIS A 70 -30.35 1.46 -7.47
N LEU A 71 -30.65 0.67 -8.50
CA LEU A 71 -29.71 0.24 -9.54
C LEU A 71 -29.98 0.87 -10.91
N GLU A 72 -30.98 1.76 -11.01
CA GLU A 72 -31.25 2.48 -12.26
C GLU A 72 -30.12 3.45 -12.57
N VAL A 73 -29.76 3.52 -13.85
CA VAL A 73 -28.62 4.31 -14.31
C VAL A 73 -29.13 5.65 -14.82
N ASP A 74 -28.80 6.70 -14.11
CA ASP A 74 -28.94 8.07 -14.60
C ASP A 74 -27.77 8.38 -15.54
N GLU A 75 -28.01 8.22 -16.85
CA GLU A 75 -26.97 8.38 -17.88
C GLU A 75 -26.46 9.82 -17.99
N GLU A 76 -27.23 10.82 -17.54
CA GLU A 76 -26.84 12.23 -17.60
C GLU A 76 -25.69 12.55 -16.65
N ILE A 77 -25.69 11.91 -15.47
CA ILE A 77 -24.72 12.14 -14.41
C ILE A 77 -23.63 11.06 -14.34
N LEU A 78 -23.69 10.04 -15.21
CA LEU A 78 -22.68 8.99 -15.28
C LEU A 78 -21.34 9.55 -15.78
N ARG A 79 -20.41 9.76 -14.84
CA ARG A 79 -19.10 10.34 -15.11
C ARG A 79 -17.97 9.45 -14.64
N GLY A 80 -16.83 9.57 -15.33
CA GLY A 80 -15.59 8.88 -15.01
C GLY A 80 -14.40 9.82 -15.07
N VAL A 81 -13.36 9.49 -14.30
CA VAL A 81 -12.06 10.15 -14.32
C VAL A 81 -10.97 9.10 -14.58
N SER A 82 -9.95 9.45 -15.37
CA SER A 82 -8.78 8.58 -15.52
C SER A 82 -8.08 8.42 -14.16
N LEU A 83 -7.86 7.17 -13.74
CA LEU A 83 -7.15 6.85 -12.50
C LEU A 83 -5.80 7.55 -12.43
N ARG A 84 -5.02 7.56 -13.52
CA ARG A 84 -3.73 8.28 -13.55
C ARG A 84 -3.87 9.78 -13.31
N LYS A 85 -4.91 10.42 -13.87
CA LYS A 85 -5.17 11.85 -13.61
C LYS A 85 -5.42 12.13 -12.13
N THR A 86 -6.05 11.21 -11.39
CA THR A 86 -6.26 11.36 -9.95
C THR A 86 -4.96 11.30 -9.13
N LEU A 87 -3.89 10.73 -9.69
CA LEU A 87 -2.58 10.57 -9.03
C LEU A 87 -1.60 11.71 -9.35
N ARG A 88 -1.91 12.59 -10.30
CA ARG A 88 -1.09 13.76 -10.62
C ARG A 88 -1.01 14.73 -9.43
N GLY A 89 0.09 15.50 -9.36
CA GLY A 89 0.33 16.40 -8.22
C GLY A 89 0.33 15.66 -6.89
N PHE A 90 1.02 14.51 -6.83
CA PHE A 90 1.09 13.64 -5.65
C PHE A 90 -0.28 13.21 -5.10
N GLY A 91 -1.24 13.05 -6.01
CA GLY A 91 -2.59 12.62 -5.70
C GLY A 91 -3.34 13.58 -4.77
N ARG A 92 -3.20 14.90 -4.95
CA ARG A 92 -3.91 15.93 -4.17
C ARG A 92 -5.41 15.65 -4.00
N VAL A 93 -6.06 15.08 -5.02
CA VAL A 93 -7.49 14.67 -4.99
C VAL A 93 -7.80 13.67 -3.87
N TRP A 94 -6.83 12.84 -3.48
CA TRP A 94 -6.99 11.83 -2.43
C TRP A 94 -6.70 12.36 -1.02
N GLN A 95 -6.04 13.51 -0.91
CA GLN A 95 -5.49 14.00 0.36
C GLN A 95 -6.55 14.69 1.24
N PHE A 96 -7.59 15.27 0.62
CA PHE A 96 -8.58 16.10 1.30
C PHE A 96 -9.98 15.59 1.00
N SER A 97 -10.84 15.53 2.03
CA SER A 97 -12.27 15.30 1.82
C SER A 97 -12.86 16.50 1.08
N PRO A 98 -13.81 16.32 0.15
CA PRO A 98 -14.47 17.45 -0.50
C PRO A 98 -15.09 18.44 0.49
N SER A 99 -15.56 17.97 1.65
CA SER A 99 -16.11 18.82 2.72
C SER A 99 -15.08 19.81 3.29
N ASP A 100 -13.79 19.51 3.21
CA ASP A 100 -12.72 20.33 3.76
C ASP A 100 -12.18 21.35 2.73
N LEU A 101 -12.65 21.28 1.48
CA LEU A 101 -12.19 22.14 0.39
C LEU A 101 -13.05 23.41 0.28
N PRO A 102 -12.44 24.56 -0.11
CA PRO A 102 -13.19 25.76 -0.49
C PRO A 102 -14.11 25.52 -1.68
N LEU A 103 -15.24 26.23 -1.76
CA LEU A 103 -16.27 26.06 -2.81
C LEU A 103 -15.68 26.12 -4.24
N LYS A 104 -14.81 27.09 -4.54
CA LYS A 104 -14.15 27.19 -5.85
C LYS A 104 -13.32 25.96 -6.23
N GLU A 105 -12.68 25.31 -5.24
CA GLU A 105 -11.92 24.08 -5.51
C GLU A 105 -12.84 22.88 -5.73
N ARG A 106 -14.04 22.87 -5.12
CA ARG A 106 -15.07 21.82 -5.30
C ARG A 106 -15.59 21.79 -6.73
N GLU A 107 -15.91 22.93 -7.32
CA GLU A 107 -16.36 23.03 -8.72
C GLU A 107 -15.27 22.51 -9.68
N ALA A 108 -14.00 22.86 -9.41
CA ALA A 108 -12.87 22.40 -10.21
C ALA A 108 -12.65 20.89 -10.16
N LEU A 109 -13.14 20.19 -9.13
CA LEU A 109 -13.07 18.72 -9.05
C LEU A 109 -14.03 18.05 -10.04
N TRP A 110 -15.26 18.56 -10.16
CA TRP A 110 -16.24 18.03 -11.11
C TRP A 110 -15.76 18.13 -12.57
N LYS A 111 -15.08 19.23 -12.90
CA LYS A 111 -14.47 19.47 -14.23
C LYS A 111 -13.37 18.47 -14.58
N LYS A 112 -12.84 17.69 -13.62
CA LYS A 112 -11.82 16.65 -13.87
C LYS A 112 -12.40 15.34 -14.41
N SER A 113 -13.68 15.06 -14.17
CA SER A 113 -14.38 13.91 -14.72
C SER A 113 -15.08 14.28 -16.04
N ALA A 114 -15.45 13.29 -16.83
CA ALA A 114 -16.21 13.46 -18.07
C ALA A 114 -17.35 12.44 -18.14
N SER A 115 -18.40 12.73 -18.93
CA SER A 115 -19.48 11.76 -19.18
C SER A 115 -18.92 10.52 -19.86
N VAL A 116 -19.34 9.34 -19.40
CA VAL A 116 -18.88 8.04 -19.91
C VAL A 116 -20.06 7.08 -20.03
N LYS A 117 -19.96 6.10 -20.94
CA LYS A 117 -21.00 5.05 -21.09
C LYS A 117 -20.80 3.86 -20.13
N SER A 118 -19.56 3.67 -19.65
CA SER A 118 -19.16 2.56 -18.81
C SER A 118 -17.89 2.90 -18.04
N LEU A 119 -17.70 2.27 -16.88
CA LEU A 119 -16.55 2.48 -16.00
C LEU A 119 -15.68 1.22 -15.95
N ALA A 120 -14.36 1.39 -16.02
CA ALA A 120 -13.42 0.29 -15.82
C ALA A 120 -13.36 -0.13 -14.36
N PHE A 121 -13.41 0.85 -13.44
CA PHE A 121 -13.36 0.62 -12.00
C PHE A 121 -14.33 1.55 -11.28
N PHE A 122 -15.03 1.03 -10.27
CA PHE A 122 -15.56 1.85 -9.17
C PHE A 122 -14.55 1.81 -8.03
N ILE A 123 -13.99 2.96 -7.65
CA ILE A 123 -12.99 3.01 -6.57
C ILE A 123 -13.67 3.34 -5.26
N SER A 124 -13.95 2.30 -4.50
CA SER A 124 -14.53 2.40 -3.18
C SER A 124 -13.45 2.60 -2.11
N HIS A 125 -13.66 3.55 -1.21
CA HIS A 125 -12.67 3.88 -0.21
C HIS A 125 -13.28 4.64 0.99
N THR A 126 -12.48 4.82 2.05
CA THR A 126 -12.88 5.61 3.22
C THR A 126 -11.99 6.84 3.43
N TRP A 127 -12.61 8.00 3.66
CA TRP A 127 -11.91 9.25 4.00
C TRP A 127 -11.21 9.20 5.36
N ARG A 128 -11.57 8.27 6.24
CA ARG A 128 -10.87 8.02 7.52
C ARG A 128 -9.43 7.53 7.36
N THR A 129 -9.10 6.95 6.21
CA THR A 129 -7.73 6.54 5.92
C THR A 129 -7.02 7.66 5.17
N ALA A 130 -5.85 8.06 5.68
CA ALA A 130 -5.06 9.13 5.10
C ALA A 130 -4.79 8.92 3.60
N GLY A 131 -5.04 9.96 2.81
CA GLY A 131 -4.93 9.96 1.36
C GLY A 131 -3.58 9.49 0.82
N ARG A 132 -2.48 9.88 1.46
CA ARG A 132 -1.11 9.49 1.06
C ARG A 132 -0.92 7.98 0.90
N TRP A 133 -1.60 7.18 1.72
CA TRP A 133 -1.49 5.72 1.65
C TRP A 133 -2.31 5.14 0.50
N LYS A 134 -3.45 5.76 0.18
CA LYS A 134 -4.23 5.44 -1.04
C LYS A 134 -3.42 5.77 -2.29
N VAL A 135 -2.77 6.93 -2.31
CA VAL A 135 -1.89 7.36 -3.42
C VAL A 135 -0.73 6.39 -3.58
N LEU A 136 -0.05 6.01 -2.50
CA LEU A 136 1.02 5.00 -2.54
C LEU A 136 0.51 3.67 -3.12
N ALA A 137 -0.63 3.18 -2.62
CA ALA A 137 -1.23 1.92 -3.07
C ALA A 137 -1.55 1.95 -4.57
N LEU A 138 -2.23 3.00 -5.02
CA LEU A 138 -2.62 3.18 -6.42
C LEU A 138 -1.41 3.42 -7.34
N LEU A 139 -0.42 4.22 -6.92
CA LEU A 139 0.79 4.46 -7.69
C LEU A 139 1.56 3.16 -7.92
N LEU A 140 1.88 2.41 -6.86
CA LEU A 140 2.66 1.18 -6.98
C LEU A 140 1.93 0.17 -7.87
N ARG A 141 0.62 0.02 -7.66
CA ARG A 141 -0.22 -0.90 -8.41
C ARG A 141 -0.30 -0.58 -9.91
N THR A 142 -0.42 0.70 -10.25
CA THR A 142 -0.60 1.13 -11.65
C THR A 142 0.70 1.43 -12.38
N SER A 143 1.80 1.63 -11.64
CA SER A 143 3.03 2.23 -12.19
C SER A 143 4.30 1.43 -11.99
N TRP A 144 4.30 0.31 -11.25
CA TRP A 144 5.54 -0.46 -10.97
C TRP A 144 6.37 -0.79 -12.22
N ALA A 145 5.73 -1.18 -13.33
CA ALA A 145 6.43 -1.55 -14.56
C ALA A 145 7.13 -0.34 -15.20
N PHE A 146 6.45 0.80 -15.19
CA PHE A 146 7.03 2.06 -15.66
C PHE A 146 8.18 2.53 -14.76
N VAL A 147 8.05 2.36 -13.44
CA VAL A 147 9.11 2.67 -12.47
C VAL A 147 10.35 1.82 -12.71
N ILE A 148 10.19 0.51 -12.93
CA ILE A 148 11.29 -0.40 -13.28
C ILE A 148 11.94 -0.02 -14.62
N LEU A 149 11.14 0.33 -15.63
CA LEU A 149 11.66 0.80 -16.91
C LEU A 149 12.48 2.08 -16.76
N CYS A 150 11.95 3.07 -16.04
CA CYS A 150 12.66 4.33 -15.75
C CYS A 150 13.96 4.06 -15.00
N TRP A 151 13.93 3.18 -13.99
CA TRP A 151 15.11 2.74 -13.27
C TRP A 151 16.14 2.10 -14.21
N ALA A 152 15.73 1.15 -15.06
CA ALA A 152 16.62 0.48 -16.01
C ALA A 152 17.26 1.46 -17.01
N CYS A 153 16.49 2.43 -17.51
CA CYS A 153 17.01 3.49 -18.38
C CYS A 153 18.05 4.36 -17.66
N CYS A 154 17.78 4.79 -16.43
CA CYS A 154 18.72 5.59 -15.64
C CYS A 154 19.99 4.81 -15.29
N MET A 155 19.86 3.52 -14.89
CA MET A 155 21.03 2.67 -14.66
C MET A 155 21.86 2.50 -15.93
N SER A 156 21.22 2.26 -17.08
CA SER A 156 21.90 2.12 -18.37
C SER A 156 22.65 3.39 -18.75
N MET A 157 22.06 4.56 -18.50
CA MET A 157 22.73 5.85 -18.70
C MET A 157 23.99 5.97 -17.83
N VAL A 158 23.93 5.59 -16.56
CA VAL A 158 25.11 5.57 -15.66
C VAL A 158 26.19 4.61 -16.19
N VAL A 159 25.80 3.43 -16.68
CA VAL A 159 26.74 2.49 -17.34
C VAL A 159 27.39 3.11 -18.57
N CYS A 160 26.63 3.80 -19.42
CA CYS A 160 27.19 4.50 -20.58
C CYS A 160 28.19 5.59 -20.15
N LEU A 161 27.89 6.34 -19.08
CA LEU A 161 28.80 7.36 -18.56
C LEU A 161 30.10 6.77 -17.99
N TYR A 162 30.05 5.54 -17.43
CA TYR A 162 31.26 4.80 -17.09
C TYR A 162 32.07 4.39 -18.32
N ALA A 163 31.40 3.85 -19.35
CA ALA A 163 32.05 3.41 -20.58
C ALA A 163 32.70 4.57 -21.36
N LEU A 164 32.17 5.78 -21.21
CA LEU A 164 32.71 7.02 -21.78
C LEU A 164 33.74 7.72 -20.85
N GLU A 165 34.12 7.09 -19.73
CA GLU A 165 35.06 7.63 -18.74
C GLU A 165 34.67 9.00 -18.15
N VAL A 166 33.38 9.36 -18.24
CA VAL A 166 32.84 10.61 -17.66
C VAL A 166 32.72 10.48 -16.14
N LEU A 167 32.32 9.31 -15.66
CA LEU A 167 32.20 9.03 -14.24
C LEU A 167 33.48 8.37 -13.69
N PRO A 168 34.11 8.95 -12.66
CA PRO A 168 35.33 8.40 -12.10
C PRO A 168 35.04 7.12 -11.30
N ARG A 169 36.06 6.26 -11.18
CA ARG A 169 36.04 5.02 -10.38
C ARG A 169 37.07 5.11 -9.23
N PRO A 170 36.86 5.99 -8.24
CA PRO A 170 37.89 6.32 -7.25
C PRO A 170 38.12 5.21 -6.21
N LEU A 171 37.21 4.23 -6.12
CA LEU A 171 37.26 3.21 -5.09
C LEU A 171 37.98 1.97 -5.61
N THR A 172 39.02 1.56 -4.89
CA THR A 172 39.74 0.31 -5.15
C THR A 172 39.35 -0.70 -4.07
N ALA A 173 38.91 -1.88 -4.49
CA ALA A 173 38.53 -2.94 -3.56
C ALA A 173 39.14 -4.29 -3.98
N PRO A 174 39.61 -5.09 -3.00
CA PRO A 174 39.98 -6.47 -3.27
C PRO A 174 38.72 -7.35 -3.27
N ASP A 175 38.60 -8.24 -4.26
CA ASP A 175 37.68 -9.36 -4.27
C ASP A 175 38.45 -10.65 -4.01
N VAL A 176 38.18 -11.26 -2.86
CA VAL A 176 38.92 -12.43 -2.39
C VAL A 176 38.11 -13.70 -2.64
N GLY A 177 38.63 -14.58 -3.51
CA GLY A 177 38.19 -15.98 -3.62
C GLY A 177 37.66 -16.41 -4.99
N ILE A 178 37.72 -15.58 -6.02
CA ILE A 178 37.35 -15.99 -7.38
C ILE A 178 38.48 -16.83 -7.95
N LEU A 179 38.20 -18.09 -8.32
CA LEU A 179 39.22 -19.07 -8.72
C LEU A 179 40.36 -19.25 -7.70
N GLY A 180 40.10 -18.94 -6.42
CA GLY A 180 41.13 -18.96 -5.36
C GLY A 180 42.11 -17.77 -5.40
N LEU A 181 41.88 -16.79 -6.27
CA LEU A 181 42.70 -15.59 -6.41
C LEU A 181 42.10 -14.40 -5.64
N THR A 182 42.98 -13.48 -5.26
CA THR A 182 42.60 -12.13 -4.80
C THR A 182 42.76 -11.19 -5.98
N LEU A 183 41.64 -10.63 -6.45
CA LEU A 183 41.57 -9.75 -7.61
C LEU A 183 41.28 -8.32 -7.14
N THR A 184 41.98 -7.32 -7.67
CA THR A 184 41.73 -5.91 -7.34
C THR A 184 41.01 -5.24 -8.49
N TYR A 185 39.94 -4.51 -8.21
CA TYR A 185 39.16 -3.79 -9.23
C TYR A 185 38.85 -2.36 -8.79
N HIS A 186 38.53 -1.52 -9.77
CA HIS A 186 38.12 -0.13 -9.57
C HIS A 186 36.62 0.05 -9.81
N SER A 187 35.95 0.73 -8.88
CA SER A 187 34.51 1.02 -8.94
C SER A 187 34.18 2.42 -8.46
N GLY A 188 32.97 2.90 -8.75
CA GLY A 188 32.40 4.09 -8.13
C GLY A 188 31.13 3.74 -7.34
N PRO A 189 30.48 4.71 -6.70
CA PRO A 189 29.20 4.49 -6.02
C PRO A 189 27.99 4.88 -6.90
N TRP A 190 28.19 5.18 -8.18
CA TRP A 190 27.22 5.96 -8.95
C TRP A 190 25.91 5.23 -9.24
N LEU A 191 25.92 3.90 -9.46
CA LEU A 191 24.66 3.14 -9.60
C LEU A 191 23.86 3.09 -8.29
N LEU A 192 24.56 2.98 -7.15
CA LEU A 192 23.92 3.00 -5.83
C LEU A 192 23.30 4.38 -5.56
N VAL A 193 24.02 5.46 -5.85
CA VAL A 193 23.54 6.85 -5.69
C VAL A 193 22.37 7.14 -6.64
N ALA A 194 22.44 6.67 -7.89
CA ALA A 194 21.38 6.87 -8.86
C ALA A 194 20.11 6.07 -8.56
N HIS A 195 20.16 5.02 -7.72
CA HIS A 195 19.04 4.12 -7.48
C HIS A 195 17.79 4.86 -6.98
N VAL A 196 17.90 5.59 -5.87
CA VAL A 196 16.76 6.28 -5.24
C VAL A 196 16.16 7.36 -6.16
N PRO A 197 16.95 8.30 -6.73
CA PRO A 197 16.43 9.29 -7.67
C PRO A 197 15.71 8.66 -8.87
N SER A 198 16.22 7.55 -9.41
CA SER A 198 15.62 6.88 -10.57
C SER A 198 14.24 6.30 -10.26
N ILE A 199 14.08 5.68 -9.08
CA ILE A 199 12.79 5.14 -8.62
C ILE A 199 11.80 6.29 -8.36
N LEU A 200 12.24 7.35 -7.67
CA LEU A 200 11.40 8.52 -7.39
C LEU A 200 10.97 9.24 -8.67
N LEU A 201 11.88 9.39 -9.63
CA LEU A 201 11.58 9.93 -10.95
C LEU A 201 10.53 9.08 -11.68
N GLY A 202 10.68 7.76 -11.64
CA GLY A 202 9.70 6.83 -12.19
C GLY A 202 8.29 7.05 -11.61
N PHE A 203 8.17 7.19 -10.29
CA PHE A 203 6.88 7.48 -9.65
C PHE A 203 6.34 8.86 -9.96
N ALA A 204 7.20 9.89 -10.03
CA ALA A 204 6.80 11.25 -10.36
C ALA A 204 6.27 11.34 -11.80
N LEU A 205 6.88 10.63 -12.73
CA LEU A 205 6.52 10.66 -14.15
C LEU A 205 5.32 9.76 -14.48
N ALA A 206 5.15 8.62 -13.82
CA ALA A 206 4.15 7.62 -14.22
C ALA A 206 2.70 8.14 -14.39
N PRO A 207 2.16 9.03 -13.53
CA PRO A 207 0.81 9.59 -13.70
C PRO A 207 0.61 10.47 -14.94
N TYR A 208 1.70 10.90 -15.57
CA TYR A 208 1.68 11.77 -16.75
C TYR A 208 1.75 10.98 -18.06
N PHE A 209 2.20 9.72 -18.02
CA PHE A 209 2.19 8.85 -19.18
C PHE A 209 0.79 8.28 -19.45
N PRO A 210 0.37 8.14 -20.71
CA PRO A 210 -0.92 7.58 -21.06
C PRO A 210 -1.03 6.12 -20.58
N SER A 211 -2.21 5.73 -20.12
CA SER A 211 -2.50 4.32 -19.84
C SER A 211 -2.76 3.57 -21.15
N LEU A 212 -2.13 2.40 -21.32
CA LEU A 212 -2.41 1.51 -22.45
C LEU A 212 -3.80 0.85 -22.38
N LYS A 213 -4.44 0.90 -21.20
CA LYS A 213 -5.77 0.35 -20.95
C LYS A 213 -6.72 1.48 -20.55
N ASN A 214 -8.01 1.31 -20.87
CA ASN A 214 -9.04 2.19 -20.35
C ASN A 214 -9.00 2.16 -18.80
N ASP A 215 -8.67 3.30 -18.20
CA ASP A 215 -8.56 3.51 -16.75
C ASP A 215 -9.62 4.48 -16.24
N GLN A 216 -10.70 4.71 -17.01
CA GLN A 216 -11.84 5.51 -16.58
C GLN A 216 -12.48 4.88 -15.36
N SER A 217 -12.42 5.60 -14.25
CA SER A 217 -12.81 5.12 -12.94
C SER A 217 -13.82 6.08 -12.33
N PHE A 218 -14.74 5.54 -11.54
CA PHE A 218 -15.57 6.35 -10.67
C PHE A 218 -14.82 6.66 -9.39
N LEU A 219 -14.81 7.93 -9.02
CA LEU A 219 -14.28 8.43 -7.77
C LEU A 219 -15.20 9.55 -7.27
N ASP A 220 -15.88 9.30 -6.16
CA ASP A 220 -16.91 10.15 -5.53
C ASP A 220 -16.59 11.64 -5.61
N VAL A 221 -15.43 12.08 -5.13
CA VAL A 221 -15.01 13.49 -5.04
C VAL A 221 -14.90 14.20 -6.40
N THR A 222 -14.78 13.46 -7.49
CA THR A 222 -14.68 14.04 -8.86
C THR A 222 -15.89 13.72 -9.74
N CYS A 223 -16.60 12.65 -9.44
CA CYS A 223 -17.69 12.11 -10.26
C CYS A 223 -19.08 12.38 -9.67
N ILE A 224 -19.17 12.92 -8.45
CA ILE A 224 -20.38 13.50 -7.86
C ILE A 224 -20.18 15.01 -7.75
N HIS A 225 -21.20 15.80 -8.08
CA HIS A 225 -21.14 17.25 -8.00
C HIS A 225 -21.04 17.66 -6.52
N GLN A 226 -20.10 18.54 -6.17
CA GLN A 226 -19.77 18.86 -4.77
C GLN A 226 -20.33 20.22 -4.30
N GLU A 227 -21.10 20.89 -5.15
CA GLU A 227 -21.65 22.24 -4.92
C GLU A 227 -23.18 22.29 -5.16
N ASP A 228 -23.64 22.03 -6.38
CA ASP A 228 -25.05 21.82 -6.71
C ASP A 228 -25.63 20.64 -5.90
N GLN A 229 -26.51 20.96 -4.95
CA GLN A 229 -27.14 20.03 -4.03
C GLN A 229 -28.00 19.00 -4.76
N ALA A 230 -28.73 19.38 -5.81
CA ALA A 230 -29.61 18.47 -6.53
C ALA A 230 -28.80 17.43 -7.32
N LEU A 231 -27.73 17.86 -8.00
CA LEU A 231 -26.81 16.94 -8.67
C LEU A 231 -26.00 16.09 -7.69
N MET A 232 -25.64 16.64 -6.53
CA MET A 232 -24.98 15.88 -5.47
C MET A 232 -25.89 14.76 -4.96
N GLU A 233 -27.15 15.07 -4.64
CA GLU A 233 -28.13 14.08 -4.17
C GLU A 233 -28.45 13.03 -5.23
N ARG A 234 -28.65 13.43 -6.49
CA ARG A 234 -28.78 12.49 -7.62
C ARG A 234 -27.57 11.57 -7.71
N GLY A 235 -26.36 12.11 -7.54
CA GLY A 235 -25.12 11.32 -7.56
C GLY A 235 -24.99 10.35 -6.38
N VAL A 236 -25.32 10.79 -5.16
CA VAL A 236 -25.23 9.97 -3.93
C VAL A 236 -26.27 8.86 -3.93
N TYR A 237 -27.54 9.18 -4.20
CA TYR A 237 -28.61 8.19 -4.19
C TYR A 237 -28.68 7.37 -5.49
N GLY A 238 -28.01 7.81 -6.56
CA GLY A 238 -27.79 7.08 -7.80
C GLY A 238 -26.52 6.22 -7.85
N LEU A 239 -25.78 6.10 -6.73
CA LEU A 239 -24.52 5.33 -6.65
C LEU A 239 -24.65 3.88 -7.17
N GLY A 240 -25.79 3.23 -6.94
CA GLY A 240 -26.01 1.86 -7.41
C GLY A 240 -26.03 1.74 -8.94
N GLY A 241 -26.50 2.78 -9.65
CA GLY A 241 -26.40 2.85 -11.12
C GLY A 241 -24.94 2.94 -11.62
N PHE A 242 -24.09 3.69 -10.93
CA PHE A 242 -22.66 3.75 -11.26
C PHE A 242 -21.96 2.41 -11.01
N LEU A 243 -22.33 1.70 -9.95
CA LEU A 243 -21.85 0.35 -9.65
C LEU A 243 -22.32 -0.66 -10.71
N ALA A 244 -23.57 -0.56 -11.17
CA ALA A 244 -24.10 -1.39 -12.26
C ALA A 244 -23.36 -1.18 -13.59
N ARG A 245 -22.84 0.03 -13.85
CA ARG A 245 -22.03 0.35 -15.06
C ARG A 245 -20.53 0.15 -14.88
N SER A 246 -20.09 -0.36 -13.73
CA SER A 246 -18.69 -0.60 -13.43
C SER A 246 -18.30 -2.05 -13.66
N LYS A 247 -17.25 -2.28 -14.46
CA LYS A 247 -16.73 -3.65 -14.72
C LYS A 247 -16.13 -4.31 -13.48
N LYS A 248 -15.68 -3.49 -12.53
CA LYS A 248 -14.93 -3.93 -11.36
C LYS A 248 -15.15 -3.00 -10.17
N LEU A 249 -15.34 -3.56 -8.99
CA LEU A 249 -15.28 -2.82 -7.73
C LEU A 249 -13.87 -2.96 -7.14
N LEU A 250 -13.12 -1.84 -7.10
CA LEU A 250 -11.80 -1.75 -6.48
C LEU A 250 -11.93 -1.10 -5.11
N ILE A 251 -11.72 -1.88 -4.05
CA ILE A 251 -11.84 -1.42 -2.67
C ILE A 251 -10.44 -1.13 -2.11
N LEU A 252 -10.17 0.12 -1.76
CA LEU A 252 -8.96 0.51 -1.04
C LEU A 252 -9.12 0.14 0.44
N TRP A 253 -8.74 -1.08 0.78
CA TRP A 253 -9.14 -1.72 2.02
C TRP A 253 -8.24 -1.31 3.19
N SER A 254 -8.91 -0.91 4.27
CA SER A 254 -8.32 -0.41 5.52
C SER A 254 -9.24 -0.75 6.68
N GLN A 255 -8.76 -0.63 7.92
CA GLN A 255 -9.52 -1.03 9.11
C GLN A 255 -10.89 -0.34 9.25
N PRO A 256 -11.03 0.99 9.03
CA PRO A 256 -12.32 1.66 9.18
C PRO A 256 -13.23 1.54 7.95
N TYR A 257 -12.88 0.71 6.96
CA TYR A 257 -13.67 0.61 5.72
C TYR A 257 -15.03 -0.06 5.99
N LEU A 258 -15.05 -1.24 6.60
CA LEU A 258 -16.28 -1.99 6.89
C LEU A 258 -17.10 -1.38 8.03
N SER A 259 -16.56 -0.40 8.76
CA SER A 259 -17.33 0.32 9.78
C SER A 259 -18.20 1.44 9.19
N ARG A 260 -18.08 1.76 7.89
CA ARG A 260 -18.90 2.80 7.25
C ARG A 260 -20.03 2.20 6.43
N LEU A 261 -21.27 2.60 6.73
CA LEU A 261 -22.45 2.04 6.09
C LEU A 261 -22.47 2.26 4.56
N TRP A 262 -22.05 3.42 4.07
CA TRP A 262 -21.94 3.68 2.62
C TRP A 262 -20.92 2.78 1.92
N CYS A 263 -19.79 2.46 2.56
CA CYS A 263 -18.82 1.51 1.98
C CYS A 263 -19.38 0.09 1.93
N VAL A 264 -20.19 -0.30 2.92
CA VAL A 264 -20.90 -1.58 2.95
C VAL A 264 -21.98 -1.64 1.86
N PHE A 265 -22.73 -0.55 1.68
CA PHE A 265 -23.70 -0.39 0.60
C PHE A 265 -23.06 -0.63 -0.76
N GLU A 266 -21.86 -0.08 -1.02
CA GLU A 266 -21.16 -0.27 -2.29
C GLU A 266 -20.85 -1.75 -2.58
N ILE A 267 -20.50 -2.54 -1.56
CA ILE A 267 -20.32 -4.00 -1.72
C ILE A 267 -21.65 -4.67 -2.08
N ALA A 268 -22.71 -4.35 -1.33
CA ALA A 268 -24.04 -4.92 -1.50
C ALA A 268 -24.61 -4.61 -2.90
N ALA A 269 -24.64 -3.32 -3.25
CA ALA A 269 -25.15 -2.81 -4.50
C ALA A 269 -24.37 -3.35 -5.69
N TYR A 270 -23.03 -3.42 -5.60
CA TYR A 270 -22.21 -3.94 -6.68
C TYR A 270 -22.50 -5.41 -6.97
N ARG A 271 -22.60 -6.26 -5.95
CA ARG A 271 -22.89 -7.68 -6.17
C ARG A 271 -24.33 -7.88 -6.65
N ALA A 272 -25.30 -7.15 -6.10
CA ALA A 272 -26.68 -7.20 -6.55
C ALA A 272 -26.81 -6.83 -8.03
N ALA A 273 -26.13 -5.77 -8.47
CA ALA A 273 -26.13 -5.34 -9.86
C ALA A 273 -25.26 -6.20 -10.78
N ASN A 274 -24.18 -6.77 -10.25
CA ASN A 274 -23.21 -7.57 -11.00
C ASN A 274 -22.95 -8.91 -10.27
N PRO A 275 -23.85 -9.90 -10.38
CA PRO A 275 -23.70 -11.18 -9.67
C PRO A 275 -22.37 -11.88 -9.94
N GLU A 276 -21.86 -11.78 -11.17
CA GLU A 276 -20.56 -12.32 -11.60
C GLU A 276 -19.42 -11.27 -11.60
N GLY A 277 -19.73 -10.04 -11.20
CA GLY A 277 -18.80 -8.92 -11.21
C GLY A 277 -17.57 -9.17 -10.33
N GLN A 278 -16.42 -8.64 -10.74
CA GLN A 278 -15.19 -8.81 -9.97
C GLN A 278 -15.12 -7.79 -8.82
N ILE A 279 -15.05 -8.27 -7.57
CA ILE A 279 -14.63 -7.46 -6.43
C ILE A 279 -13.12 -7.68 -6.23
N GLU A 280 -12.38 -6.60 -6.08
CA GLU A 280 -10.96 -6.63 -5.73
C GLU A 280 -10.68 -5.75 -4.53
N LEU A 281 -10.19 -6.38 -3.46
CA LEU A 281 -9.55 -5.65 -2.38
C LEU A 281 -8.12 -5.28 -2.78
N ALA A 282 -7.76 -4.03 -2.54
CA ALA A 282 -6.41 -3.53 -2.52
C ALA A 282 -6.10 -3.10 -1.08
N PRO A 283 -5.56 -4.00 -0.24
CA PRO A 283 -5.25 -3.68 1.13
C PRO A 283 -4.06 -2.73 1.18
N ILE A 284 -4.28 -1.54 1.75
CA ILE A 284 -3.31 -0.43 1.74
C ILE A 284 -1.98 -0.80 2.44
N PHE A 285 -2.01 -1.77 3.36
CA PHE A 285 -0.81 -2.24 4.06
C PHE A 285 0.17 -2.99 3.14
N VAL A 286 -0.27 -3.53 1.99
CA VAL A 286 0.59 -4.30 1.07
C VAL A 286 1.65 -3.38 0.46
N GLU A 287 1.24 -2.26 -0.10
CA GLU A 287 2.17 -1.30 -0.70
C GLU A 287 3.01 -0.56 0.34
N LEU A 288 2.45 -0.33 1.54
CA LEU A 288 3.23 0.14 2.68
C LEU A 288 4.32 -0.86 3.09
N THR A 289 4.02 -2.16 3.06
CA THR A 289 5.00 -3.22 3.32
C THR A 289 6.15 -3.16 2.33
N VAL A 290 5.85 -2.98 1.04
CA VAL A 290 6.87 -2.87 -0.02
C VAL A 290 7.75 -1.64 0.20
N LEU A 291 7.15 -0.50 0.57
CA LEU A 291 7.90 0.72 0.87
C LEU A 291 8.87 0.51 2.05
N VAL A 292 8.39 -0.07 3.16
CA VAL A 292 9.22 -0.35 4.34
C VAL A 292 10.36 -1.31 3.97
N LEU A 293 10.08 -2.40 3.26
CA LEU A 293 11.10 -3.33 2.80
C LEU A 293 12.11 -2.64 1.90
N TRP A 294 11.67 -1.85 0.92
CA TRP A 294 12.56 -1.15 0.00
C TRP A 294 13.50 -0.19 0.73
N VAL A 295 12.99 0.65 1.64
CA VAL A 295 13.82 1.57 2.44
C VAL A 295 14.85 0.80 3.27
N MET A 296 14.43 -0.24 3.99
CA MET A 296 15.33 -0.97 4.89
C MET A 296 16.36 -1.81 4.12
N ILE A 297 15.97 -2.40 2.98
CA ILE A 297 16.87 -3.09 2.05
C ILE A 297 17.89 -2.10 1.48
N PHE A 298 17.47 -0.92 1.04
CA PHE A 298 18.39 0.09 0.54
C PHE A 298 19.39 0.52 1.63
N CYS A 299 18.93 0.83 2.85
CA CYS A 299 19.81 1.14 3.97
C CYS A 299 20.82 0.02 4.25
N SER A 300 20.35 -1.23 4.30
CA SER A 300 21.22 -2.41 4.52
C SER A 300 22.23 -2.57 3.38
N THR A 301 21.82 -2.27 2.15
CA THR A 301 22.66 -2.33 0.95
C THR A 301 23.76 -1.28 1.01
N CYS A 302 23.46 -0.04 1.40
CA CYS A 302 24.47 1.00 1.60
C CYS A 302 25.50 0.62 2.66
N LEU A 303 25.05 0.08 3.81
CA LEU A 303 25.94 -0.38 4.86
C LEU A 303 26.79 -1.58 4.42
N SER A 304 26.19 -2.55 3.73
CA SER A 304 26.90 -3.73 3.22
C SER A 304 27.93 -3.36 2.17
N TYR A 305 27.61 -2.38 1.31
CA TYR A 305 28.54 -1.83 0.34
C TYR A 305 29.74 -1.17 1.04
N ALA A 306 29.51 -0.37 2.09
CA ALA A 306 30.59 0.21 2.89
C ALA A 306 31.48 -0.87 3.56
N VAL A 307 30.86 -1.92 4.13
CA VAL A 307 31.59 -3.05 4.74
C VAL A 307 32.42 -3.84 3.71
N SER A 308 32.01 -3.84 2.43
CA SER A 308 32.77 -4.55 1.39
C SER A 308 34.18 -3.99 1.15
N PHE A 309 34.45 -2.77 1.59
CA PHE A 309 35.79 -2.14 1.54
C PHE A 309 36.69 -2.50 2.71
N THR A 310 36.19 -3.24 3.72
CA THR A 310 36.96 -3.68 4.89
C THR A 310 37.00 -5.20 4.98
N PRO A 311 37.69 -5.89 4.04
CA PRO A 311 37.62 -7.35 3.89
C PRO A 311 38.05 -8.13 5.14
N GLU A 312 38.96 -7.56 5.93
CA GLU A 312 39.47 -8.14 7.19
C GLU A 312 38.36 -8.30 8.24
N TYR A 313 37.40 -7.39 8.26
CA TYR A 313 36.31 -7.37 9.24
C TYR A 313 34.96 -7.81 8.66
N PHE A 314 34.93 -8.25 7.40
CA PHE A 314 33.70 -8.52 6.67
C PHE A 314 32.70 -9.37 7.45
N TRP A 315 33.13 -10.52 7.98
CA TRP A 315 32.23 -11.45 8.68
C TRP A 315 31.73 -10.94 10.03
N VAL A 316 32.48 -10.05 10.68
CA VAL A 316 32.09 -9.42 11.94
C VAL A 316 31.16 -8.23 11.69
N ALA A 317 31.43 -7.44 10.66
CA ALA A 317 30.70 -6.22 10.34
C ALA A 317 29.38 -6.48 9.58
N MET A 318 29.29 -7.56 8.78
CA MET A 318 28.11 -7.85 7.95
C MET A 318 26.81 -8.00 8.74
N PRO A 319 26.74 -8.71 9.89
CA PRO A 319 25.53 -8.77 10.70
C PRO A 319 25.02 -7.39 11.16
N PHE A 320 25.93 -6.43 11.41
CA PHE A 320 25.56 -5.06 11.78
C PHE A 320 25.00 -4.28 10.60
N ALA A 321 25.55 -4.50 9.39
CA ALA A 321 25.01 -3.91 8.16
C ALA A 321 23.56 -4.36 7.86
N LEU A 322 23.15 -5.51 8.40
CA LEU A 322 21.80 -6.07 8.23
C LEU A 322 20.79 -5.64 9.31
N VAL A 323 21.20 -4.87 10.32
CA VAL A 323 20.31 -4.38 11.41
C VAL A 323 19.05 -3.66 10.89
N PRO A 324 19.05 -2.88 9.80
CA PRO A 324 17.81 -2.31 9.28
C PRO A 324 16.75 -3.37 8.93
N GLN A 325 17.13 -4.62 8.63
CA GLN A 325 16.19 -5.72 8.41
C GLN A 325 15.48 -6.17 9.69
N LEU A 326 16.08 -5.98 10.87
CA LEU A 326 15.39 -6.22 12.15
C LEU A 326 14.22 -5.23 12.32
N VAL A 327 14.45 -3.96 11.97
CA VAL A 327 13.42 -2.93 11.96
C VAL A 327 12.33 -3.30 10.95
N ALA A 328 12.72 -3.70 9.74
CA ALA A 328 11.77 -4.17 8.71
C ALA A 328 10.89 -5.33 9.21
N ALA A 329 11.50 -6.35 9.83
CA ALA A 329 10.81 -7.49 10.39
C ALA A 329 9.78 -7.09 11.46
N HIS A 330 10.13 -6.13 12.32
CA HIS A 330 9.22 -5.61 13.35
C HIS A 330 7.99 -4.93 12.74
N PHE A 331 8.21 -4.00 11.81
CA PHE A 331 7.12 -3.30 11.13
C PHE A 331 6.26 -4.25 10.32
N LEU A 332 6.87 -5.19 9.60
CA LEU A 332 6.18 -6.19 8.82
C LEU A 332 5.23 -7.04 9.67
N ARG A 333 5.67 -7.51 10.84
CA ARG A 333 4.80 -8.23 11.77
C ARG A 333 3.59 -7.41 12.19
N ARG A 334 3.77 -6.11 12.47
CA ARG A 334 2.66 -5.21 12.82
C ARG A 334 1.69 -5.03 11.66
N LEU A 335 2.17 -4.83 10.44
CA LEU A 335 1.35 -4.70 9.24
C LEU A 335 0.59 -5.99 8.94
N ILE A 336 1.23 -7.15 9.10
CA ILE A 336 0.56 -8.44 8.93
C ILE A 336 -0.45 -8.70 10.06
N SER A 337 -0.19 -8.24 11.29
CA SER A 337 -1.20 -8.27 12.35
C SER A 337 -2.44 -7.47 11.96
N GLN A 338 -2.27 -6.30 11.31
CA GLN A 338 -3.39 -5.54 10.74
C GLN A 338 -4.12 -6.34 9.65
N LYS A 339 -3.41 -7.04 8.76
CA LYS A 339 -4.03 -7.97 7.79
C LYS A 339 -4.96 -8.97 8.48
N HIS A 340 -4.48 -9.61 9.55
CA HIS A 340 -5.28 -10.60 10.27
C HIS A 340 -6.53 -10.00 10.93
N ARG A 341 -6.40 -8.80 11.53
CA ARG A 341 -7.56 -8.07 12.08
C ARG A 341 -8.58 -7.68 11.02
N LEU A 342 -8.13 -7.32 9.82
CA LEU A 342 -9.01 -7.01 8.70
C LEU A 342 -9.82 -8.24 8.28
N ILE A 343 -9.16 -9.40 8.15
CA ILE A 343 -9.83 -10.66 7.84
C ILE A 343 -10.79 -11.08 8.97
N GLU A 344 -10.39 -10.88 10.22
CA GLU A 344 -11.24 -11.15 11.40
C GLU A 344 -12.46 -10.22 11.46
N SER A 345 -12.32 -8.95 11.06
CA SER A 345 -13.46 -8.02 11.01
C SER A 345 -14.50 -8.41 9.96
N MET A 346 -14.10 -9.12 8.90
CA MET A 346 -15.05 -9.69 7.95
C MET A 346 -15.80 -10.88 8.54
N ALA A 347 -15.10 -11.75 9.29
CA ALA A 347 -15.71 -12.91 9.92
C ALA A 347 -16.76 -12.52 10.98
N ASN A 348 -16.57 -11.37 11.64
CA ASN A 348 -17.49 -10.84 12.64
C ASN A 348 -18.29 -9.62 12.13
N PHE A 349 -18.41 -9.47 10.81
CA PHE A 349 -19.06 -8.33 10.20
C PHE A 349 -20.55 -8.28 10.57
N ASP A 350 -21.06 -7.09 10.85
CA ASP A 350 -22.46 -6.86 11.22
C ASP A 350 -22.89 -5.49 10.71
N VAL A 351 -23.80 -5.47 9.74
CA VAL A 351 -24.25 -4.25 9.08
C VAL A 351 -24.94 -3.29 10.03
N ASP A 352 -25.64 -3.77 11.06
CA ASP A 352 -26.34 -2.91 12.01
C ASP A 352 -25.36 -2.10 12.88
N LYS A 353 -24.14 -2.61 13.06
CA LYS A 353 -23.04 -1.91 13.75
C LYS A 353 -22.31 -0.91 12.86
N ALA A 354 -22.62 -0.85 11.56
CA ALA A 354 -22.00 0.12 10.68
C ALA A 354 -22.42 1.55 11.03
N GLU A 355 -21.45 2.44 11.03
CA GLU A 355 -21.59 3.85 11.35
C GLU A 355 -22.19 4.59 10.14
N CYS A 356 -23.20 5.42 10.41
CA CYS A 356 -23.81 6.32 9.45
C CYS A 356 -24.00 7.68 10.12
N ARG A 357 -23.77 8.77 9.37
CA ARG A 357 -23.93 10.14 9.90
C ARG A 357 -25.38 10.57 9.92
N GLU A 358 -26.13 10.25 8.86
CA GLU A 358 -27.53 10.62 8.72
C GLU A 358 -28.42 9.39 8.90
N GLU A 359 -29.49 9.54 9.68
CA GLU A 359 -30.45 8.45 9.91
C GLU A 359 -31.27 8.13 8.67
N PHE A 360 -31.53 9.13 7.82
CA PHE A 360 -32.15 8.92 6.52
C PHE A 360 -31.31 7.98 5.64
N ASP A 361 -30.01 8.26 5.52
CA ASP A 361 -29.08 7.40 4.77
C ASP A 361 -29.04 5.99 5.35
N ARG A 362 -29.09 5.85 6.69
CA ARG A 362 -29.17 4.53 7.33
C ARG A 362 -30.41 3.79 6.88
N LYS A 363 -31.58 4.42 6.97
CA LYS A 363 -32.84 3.80 6.55
C LYS A 363 -32.80 3.43 5.07
N PHE A 364 -32.33 4.34 4.22
CA PHE A 364 -32.19 4.12 2.78
C PHE A 364 -31.32 2.89 2.46
N VAL A 365 -30.11 2.83 3.02
CA VAL A 365 -29.18 1.72 2.78
C VAL A 365 -29.75 0.40 3.31
N MET A 366 -30.31 0.39 4.53
CA MET A 366 -30.85 -0.82 5.13
C MET A 366 -32.04 -1.36 4.33
N THR A 367 -32.96 -0.48 3.89
CA THR A 367 -34.09 -0.88 3.02
C THR A 367 -33.60 -1.47 1.69
N ALA A 368 -32.56 -0.90 1.08
CA ALA A 368 -31.98 -1.44 -0.14
C ALA A 368 -31.34 -2.83 0.08
N ILE A 369 -30.63 -3.01 1.20
CA ILE A 369 -30.03 -4.31 1.57
C ILE A 369 -31.13 -5.37 1.79
N ASP A 370 -32.18 -5.03 2.55
CA ASP A 370 -33.32 -5.90 2.79
C ASP A 370 -34.01 -6.29 1.46
N ALA A 371 -34.13 -5.34 0.52
CA ALA A 371 -34.72 -5.61 -0.79
C ALA A 371 -33.85 -6.54 -1.67
N TRP A 372 -32.51 -6.39 -1.65
CA TRP A 372 -31.61 -7.18 -2.51
C TRP A 372 -31.26 -8.56 -1.93
N TYR A 373 -31.16 -8.68 -0.61
CA TYR A 373 -30.71 -9.90 0.07
C TYR A 373 -31.83 -10.59 0.85
N GLY A 374 -33.02 -10.00 0.94
CA GLY A 374 -34.16 -10.51 1.69
C GLY A 374 -34.12 -10.16 3.19
N SER A 375 -32.92 -10.09 3.79
CA SER A 375 -32.72 -9.57 5.14
C SER A 375 -31.28 -9.11 5.39
N ARG A 376 -31.08 -8.32 6.46
CA ARG A 376 -29.75 -7.92 6.95
C ARG A 376 -28.90 -9.11 7.37
N GLU A 377 -29.50 -10.13 7.98
CA GLU A 377 -28.80 -11.35 8.38
C GLU A 377 -28.29 -12.12 7.16
N ALA A 378 -29.08 -12.22 6.09
CA ALA A 378 -28.66 -12.85 4.85
C ALA A 378 -27.48 -12.09 4.22
N PHE A 379 -27.52 -10.75 4.26
CA PHE A 379 -26.40 -9.93 3.82
C PHE A 379 -25.16 -10.09 4.70
N ASN A 380 -25.31 -10.13 6.03
CA ASN A 380 -24.21 -10.39 6.96
C ASN A 380 -23.55 -11.74 6.67
N GLN A 381 -24.35 -12.80 6.48
CA GLN A 381 -23.84 -14.13 6.08
C GLN A 381 -23.11 -14.10 4.74
N TYR A 382 -23.63 -13.33 3.77
CA TYR A 382 -22.98 -13.14 2.47
C TYR A 382 -21.59 -12.47 2.61
N VAL A 383 -21.47 -11.44 3.44
CA VAL A 383 -20.18 -10.75 3.70
C VAL A 383 -19.21 -11.65 4.49
N GLN A 384 -19.72 -12.35 5.51
CA GLN A 384 -18.93 -13.24 6.38
C GLN A 384 -18.46 -14.52 5.67
N GLY A 385 -19.21 -15.00 4.68
CA GLY A 385 -18.91 -16.20 3.89
C GLY A 385 -18.41 -15.87 2.48
N PRO A 386 -19.28 -15.89 1.45
CA PRO A 386 -18.88 -15.73 0.05
C PRO A 386 -17.89 -14.60 -0.26
N VAL A 387 -18.13 -13.39 0.26
CA VAL A 387 -17.23 -12.24 0.03
C VAL A 387 -15.88 -12.47 0.70
N ARG A 388 -15.88 -12.93 1.96
CA ARG A 388 -14.65 -13.28 2.68
C ARG A 388 -13.87 -14.38 1.95
N ASP A 389 -14.54 -15.42 1.50
CA ASP A 389 -13.91 -16.55 0.81
C ASP A 389 -13.34 -16.14 -0.55
N GLU A 390 -14.08 -15.37 -1.35
CA GLU A 390 -13.59 -14.79 -2.61
C GLU A 390 -12.30 -13.99 -2.39
N LEU A 391 -12.21 -13.30 -1.25
CA LEU A 391 -11.10 -12.43 -0.91
C LEU A 391 -9.91 -13.16 -0.29
N LEU A 392 -10.15 -14.25 0.45
CA LEU A 392 -9.10 -15.14 0.95
C LEU A 392 -8.50 -16.00 -0.18
N GLN A 393 -9.34 -16.45 -1.12
CA GLN A 393 -8.90 -17.19 -2.31
C GLN A 393 -8.11 -16.31 -3.27
N LYS A 394 -8.48 -15.02 -3.39
CA LYS A 394 -7.74 -14.07 -4.23
C LYS A 394 -6.44 -13.65 -3.57
N ARG A 395 -5.38 -13.54 -4.37
CA ARG A 395 -4.03 -13.08 -3.98
C ARG A 395 -3.96 -11.61 -3.52
N SER A 396 -5.10 -10.99 -3.19
CA SER A 396 -5.21 -9.55 -2.87
C SER A 396 -4.37 -9.16 -1.65
N THR A 397 -4.13 -10.09 -0.72
CA THR A 397 -3.36 -9.84 0.50
C THR A 397 -1.88 -10.20 0.39
N GLN A 398 -1.45 -10.80 -0.71
CA GLN A 398 -0.04 -11.16 -0.95
C GLN A 398 0.67 -10.05 -1.71
N ILE A 399 1.96 -9.87 -1.42
CA ILE A 399 2.82 -8.99 -2.22
C ILE A 399 2.91 -9.55 -3.65
N PRO A 400 2.46 -8.81 -4.68
CA PRO A 400 2.61 -9.23 -6.06
C PRO A 400 4.06 -9.56 -6.40
N SER A 401 4.30 -10.65 -7.14
CA SER A 401 5.67 -11.06 -7.48
C SER A 401 6.44 -10.02 -8.27
N ALA A 402 5.73 -9.17 -9.04
CA ALA A 402 6.32 -8.03 -9.72
C ALA A 402 6.97 -7.01 -8.77
N TYR A 403 6.44 -6.83 -7.54
CA TYR A 403 7.03 -5.90 -6.57
C TYR A 403 8.36 -6.40 -6.02
N PHE A 404 8.64 -7.71 -6.07
CA PHE A 404 9.97 -8.21 -5.72
C PHE A 404 11.03 -7.71 -6.70
N LEU A 405 10.70 -7.39 -7.96
CA LEU A 405 11.65 -6.77 -8.89
C LEU A 405 12.10 -5.39 -8.39
N LEU A 406 11.20 -4.60 -7.78
CA LEU A 406 11.55 -3.32 -7.17
C LEU A 406 12.46 -3.51 -5.94
N LEU A 407 12.19 -4.53 -5.12
CA LEU A 407 13.03 -4.85 -3.96
C LEU A 407 14.42 -5.34 -4.37
N ILE A 408 14.49 -6.19 -5.40
CA ILE A 408 15.74 -6.73 -5.94
C ILE A 408 16.56 -5.63 -6.63
N ALA A 409 15.92 -4.67 -7.29
CA ALA A 409 16.62 -3.54 -7.92
C ALA A 409 17.54 -2.81 -6.93
N ALA A 410 17.12 -2.65 -5.67
CA ALA A 410 17.92 -2.01 -4.63
C ALA A 410 19.21 -2.78 -4.30
N VAL A 411 19.12 -4.10 -4.07
CA VAL A 411 20.30 -4.93 -3.75
C VAL A 411 21.20 -5.17 -4.96
N SER A 412 20.64 -5.17 -6.17
CA SER A 412 21.38 -5.46 -7.40
C SER A 412 22.26 -4.28 -7.87
N ALA A 413 21.90 -3.04 -7.55
CA ALA A 413 22.62 -1.85 -7.99
C ALA A 413 24.13 -1.87 -7.67
N PRO A 414 24.58 -2.06 -6.41
CA PRO A 414 26.01 -2.17 -6.11
C PRO A 414 26.65 -3.45 -6.66
N SER A 415 25.88 -4.49 -6.94
CA SER A 415 26.42 -5.68 -7.58
C SER A 415 26.75 -5.43 -9.04
N PHE A 416 25.89 -4.72 -9.76
CA PHE A 416 26.15 -4.28 -11.14
C PHE A 416 27.33 -3.32 -11.20
N GLU A 417 27.44 -2.43 -10.22
CA GLU A 417 28.58 -1.53 -10.05
C GLU A 417 29.92 -2.28 -10.02
N VAL A 418 30.03 -3.29 -9.16
CA VAL A 418 31.24 -4.11 -9.12
C VAL A 418 31.44 -4.88 -10.43
N PHE A 419 30.37 -5.43 -11.03
CA PHE A 419 30.50 -6.15 -12.31
C PHE A 419 31.02 -5.27 -13.44
N ILE A 420 30.56 -4.02 -13.54
CA ILE A 420 31.06 -3.05 -14.52
C ILE A 420 32.53 -2.75 -14.28
N GLY A 421 32.95 -2.58 -13.02
CA GLY A 421 34.36 -2.43 -12.67
C GLY A 421 35.23 -3.58 -13.21
N PHE A 422 34.76 -4.82 -13.06
CA PHE A 422 35.46 -5.99 -13.62
C PHE A 422 35.50 -5.99 -15.16
N CYS A 423 34.41 -5.59 -15.82
CA CYS A 423 34.40 -5.49 -17.27
C CYS A 423 35.40 -4.44 -17.78
N LEU A 424 35.43 -3.26 -17.15
CA LEU A 424 36.29 -2.14 -17.54
C LEU A 424 37.76 -2.38 -17.21
N ASP A 425 38.07 -3.14 -16.16
CA ASP A 425 39.43 -3.54 -15.83
C ASP A 425 39.93 -4.75 -16.65
N GLY A 426 39.14 -5.23 -17.61
CA GLY A 426 39.56 -6.25 -18.58
C GLY A 426 39.69 -7.66 -18.00
N PHE A 427 38.88 -8.00 -16.99
CA PHE A 427 38.93 -9.33 -16.39
C PHE A 427 38.53 -10.45 -17.38
N PRO A 428 39.14 -11.65 -17.28
CA PRO A 428 38.82 -12.79 -18.13
C PRO A 428 37.33 -13.18 -18.15
N ALA A 429 36.84 -13.70 -19.29
CA ALA A 429 35.42 -14.01 -19.50
C ALA A 429 34.87 -15.06 -18.52
N ASP A 430 35.68 -16.04 -18.12
CA ASP A 430 35.33 -17.05 -17.11
C ASP A 430 35.08 -16.43 -15.73
N VAL A 431 35.91 -15.46 -15.31
CA VAL A 431 35.70 -14.66 -14.08
C VAL A 431 34.38 -13.89 -14.16
N LEU A 432 34.11 -13.25 -15.29
CA LEU A 432 32.85 -12.52 -15.52
C LEU A 432 31.64 -13.46 -15.43
N TRP A 433 31.69 -14.63 -16.07
CA TRP A 433 30.62 -15.62 -16.02
C TRP A 433 30.37 -16.19 -14.63
N ILE A 434 31.44 -16.53 -13.90
CA ILE A 434 31.35 -16.95 -12.50
C ILE A 434 30.60 -15.89 -11.69
N ARG A 435 30.94 -14.61 -11.86
CA ARG A 435 30.30 -13.51 -11.14
C ARG A 435 28.83 -13.32 -11.51
N VAL A 436 28.50 -13.38 -12.80
CA VAL A 436 27.10 -13.30 -13.26
C VAL A 436 26.26 -14.44 -12.67
N LEU A 437 26.75 -15.67 -12.77
CA LEU A 437 26.02 -16.84 -12.29
C LEU A 437 25.90 -16.85 -10.76
N SER A 438 27.00 -16.69 -10.03
CA SER A 438 26.98 -16.81 -8.58
C SER A 438 26.37 -15.58 -7.89
N LYS A 439 26.81 -14.37 -8.23
CA LYS A 439 26.41 -13.13 -7.54
C LYS A 439 25.12 -12.58 -8.11
N GLN A 440 25.07 -12.26 -9.41
CA GLN A 440 23.92 -11.55 -9.97
C GLN A 440 22.66 -12.41 -9.95
N ILE A 441 22.71 -13.58 -10.59
CA ILE A 441 21.54 -14.45 -10.73
C ILE A 441 21.35 -15.28 -9.45
N GLY A 442 22.39 -15.96 -8.98
CA GLY A 442 22.30 -16.85 -7.83
C GLY A 442 21.97 -16.12 -6.53
N PHE A 443 22.80 -15.16 -6.11
CA PHE A 443 22.63 -14.49 -4.82
C PHE A 443 21.61 -13.35 -4.88
N PHE A 444 21.89 -12.29 -5.65
CA PHE A 444 21.11 -11.05 -5.61
C PHE A 444 19.70 -11.18 -6.18
N PHE A 445 19.50 -12.03 -7.20
CA PHE A 445 18.17 -12.29 -7.74
C PHE A 445 17.50 -13.45 -7.00
N ALA A 446 18.02 -14.68 -7.14
CA ALA A 446 17.31 -15.87 -6.69
C ALA A 446 17.33 -16.05 -5.16
N SER A 447 18.49 -15.98 -4.51
CA SER A 447 18.58 -16.14 -3.05
C SER A 447 17.84 -15.03 -2.30
N GLN A 448 17.96 -13.77 -2.73
CA GLN A 448 17.24 -12.67 -2.08
C GLN A 448 15.71 -12.83 -2.21
N MET A 449 15.21 -13.34 -3.33
CA MET A 449 13.78 -13.70 -3.43
C MET A 449 13.39 -14.78 -2.44
N VAL A 450 14.24 -15.79 -2.24
CA VAL A 450 14.01 -16.87 -1.27
C VAL A 450 14.00 -16.32 0.15
N THR A 451 15.02 -15.56 0.55
CA THR A 451 15.16 -15.04 1.92
C THR A 451 14.07 -14.03 2.27
N LEU A 452 13.67 -13.15 1.35
CA LEU A 452 12.54 -12.23 1.55
C LEU A 452 11.22 -12.96 1.74
N LYS A 453 10.97 -14.05 0.98
CA LYS A 453 9.77 -14.87 1.16
C LYS A 453 9.77 -15.61 2.49
N ILE A 454 10.93 -16.11 2.92
CA ILE A 454 11.10 -16.72 4.25
C ILE A 454 10.80 -15.69 5.34
N LEU A 455 11.33 -14.47 5.23
CA LEU A 455 11.05 -13.38 6.17
C LEU A 455 9.56 -13.08 6.25
N LEU A 456 8.91 -12.88 5.09
CA LEU A 456 7.47 -12.65 5.01
C LEU A 456 6.66 -13.79 5.64
N TYR A 457 7.04 -15.04 5.36
CA TYR A 457 6.38 -16.22 5.93
C TYR A 457 6.55 -16.30 7.45
N LEU A 458 7.76 -16.07 7.97
CA LEU A 458 8.02 -16.07 9.41
C LEU A 458 7.24 -14.94 10.09
N CYS A 459 7.30 -13.72 9.55
CA CYS A 459 6.53 -12.59 10.06
C CYS A 459 5.03 -12.89 10.05
N ASP A 460 4.50 -13.54 9.01
CA ASP A 460 3.09 -13.91 8.93
C ASP A 460 2.68 -14.95 9.97
N ARG A 461 3.44 -16.04 10.04
CA ARG A 461 3.23 -17.15 10.99
C ARG A 461 3.21 -16.67 12.44
N PHE A 462 3.99 -15.63 12.74
CA PHE A 462 4.25 -15.12 14.08
C PHE A 462 3.68 -13.71 14.34
N ALA A 463 2.91 -13.13 13.39
CA ALA A 463 2.24 -11.83 13.56
C ALA A 463 0.98 -11.89 14.41
N MET A 464 0.38 -13.08 14.57
CA MET A 464 -0.78 -13.27 15.43
C MET A 464 -0.34 -13.73 16.83
N PRO A 465 -0.83 -13.10 17.91
CA PRO A 465 -0.97 -13.85 19.15
C PRO A 465 -1.87 -15.06 18.85
N PRO A 466 -1.57 -16.26 19.35
CA PRO A 466 -2.37 -17.44 19.07
C PRO A 466 -3.84 -17.12 19.35
N SER A 467 -4.71 -17.29 18.35
CA SER A 467 -6.18 -17.19 18.47
C SER A 467 -6.78 -18.27 19.38
N ILE A 468 -5.92 -18.99 20.10
CA ILE A 468 -6.22 -19.94 21.15
C ILE A 468 -7.05 -19.20 22.22
N PRO A 469 -8.37 -19.47 22.31
CA PRO A 469 -9.27 -18.71 23.17
C PRO A 469 -8.87 -18.76 24.65
N HIS A 470 -8.23 -19.86 25.08
CA HIS A 470 -7.72 -20.05 26.44
C HIS A 470 -6.43 -19.27 26.74
N LEU A 471 -5.67 -18.83 25.72
CA LEU A 471 -4.51 -17.96 25.90
C LEU A 471 -4.87 -16.46 25.86
N ARG A 472 -6.12 -16.09 25.54
CA ARG A 472 -6.61 -14.70 25.71
C ARG A 472 -6.65 -14.26 27.18
N ALA A 473 -6.66 -15.22 28.10
CA ALA A 473 -6.63 -14.95 29.54
C ALA A 473 -5.23 -14.56 30.05
N PHE A 474 -4.17 -14.78 29.27
CA PHE A 474 -2.87 -14.23 29.63
C PHE A 474 -2.86 -12.73 29.31
N PRO A 475 -2.58 -11.86 30.30
CA PRO A 475 -2.42 -10.43 30.06
C PRO A 475 -1.40 -10.25 28.93
N ARG A 476 -1.67 -9.33 27.99
CA ARG A 476 -0.77 -9.01 26.86
C ARG A 476 0.66 -9.08 27.36
N VAL A 477 1.35 -10.17 27.04
CA VAL A 477 2.73 -10.35 27.46
C VAL A 477 3.47 -9.14 26.91
N GLY A 478 4.07 -8.34 27.79
CA GLY A 478 4.46 -6.95 27.51
C GLY A 478 5.33 -6.79 26.27
N GLY A 479 5.56 -5.54 25.85
CA GLY A 479 6.29 -5.21 24.61
C GLY A 479 7.64 -5.92 24.42
N LEU A 480 8.27 -6.38 25.50
CA LEU A 480 9.51 -7.16 25.47
C LEU A 480 9.37 -8.51 24.73
N CYS A 481 8.27 -9.26 24.91
CA CYS A 481 8.09 -10.55 24.24
C CYS A 481 7.81 -10.39 22.74
N ASP A 482 7.08 -9.34 22.35
CA ASP A 482 6.86 -9.01 20.94
C ASP A 482 8.18 -8.66 20.24
N PHE A 483 9.03 -7.87 20.91
CA PHE A 483 10.36 -7.56 20.41
C PHE A 483 11.26 -8.79 20.35
N LEU A 484 11.32 -9.61 21.40
CA LEU A 484 12.12 -10.85 21.43
C LEU A 484 11.74 -11.79 20.28
N GLN A 485 10.45 -11.98 20.02
CA GLN A 485 9.98 -12.78 18.90
C GLN A 485 10.44 -12.20 17.54
N THR A 486 10.52 -10.87 17.42
CA THR A 486 11.05 -10.22 16.21
C THR A 486 12.54 -10.50 16.04
N VAL A 487 13.30 -10.43 17.13
CA VAL A 487 14.73 -10.76 17.15
C VAL A 487 14.94 -12.21 16.72
N LEU A 488 14.16 -13.17 17.22
CA LEU A 488 14.27 -14.58 16.82
C LEU A 488 13.99 -14.81 15.32
N ILE A 489 12.98 -14.11 14.77
CA ILE A 489 12.67 -14.15 13.33
C ILE A 489 13.84 -13.57 12.52
N TYR A 490 14.37 -12.44 12.95
CA TYR A 490 15.52 -11.79 12.32
C TYR A 490 16.78 -12.65 12.36
N LEU A 491 17.10 -13.26 13.51
CA LEU A 491 18.24 -14.18 13.64
C LEU A 491 18.10 -15.38 12.69
N SER A 492 16.89 -15.95 12.60
CA SER A 492 16.60 -17.04 11.67
C SER A 492 16.79 -16.61 10.21
N TYR A 493 16.30 -15.41 9.85
CA TYR A 493 16.48 -14.81 8.54
C TYR A 493 17.95 -14.59 8.19
N ILE A 494 18.73 -14.00 9.10
CA ILE A 494 20.15 -13.70 8.89
C ILE A 494 20.99 -14.96 8.73
N VAL A 495 20.71 -16.02 9.49
CA VAL A 495 21.43 -17.29 9.34
C VAL A 495 21.25 -17.84 7.93
N VAL A 496 20.05 -17.77 7.37
CA VAL A 496 19.77 -18.21 6.00
C VAL A 496 20.45 -17.30 4.97
N ASP A 497 20.36 -15.98 5.14
CA ASP A 497 20.92 -15.00 4.21
C ASP A 497 22.46 -15.05 4.18
N LEU A 498 23.12 -15.01 5.33
CA LEU A 498 24.58 -15.13 5.46
C LEU A 498 25.07 -16.51 5.05
N GLY A 499 24.31 -17.58 5.36
CA GLY A 499 24.60 -18.93 4.90
C GLY A 499 24.60 -19.01 3.37
N SER A 500 23.58 -18.44 2.73
CA SER A 500 23.53 -18.37 1.26
C SER A 500 24.67 -17.54 0.68
N TYR A 501 25.03 -16.42 1.32
CA TYR A 501 26.19 -15.62 0.91
C TYR A 501 27.51 -16.41 1.01
N ALA A 502 27.70 -17.18 2.08
CA ALA A 502 28.87 -18.04 2.26
C ALA A 502 28.95 -19.13 1.17
N VAL A 503 27.83 -19.77 0.85
CA VAL A 503 27.74 -20.76 -0.25
C VAL A 503 28.03 -20.10 -1.60
N CYS A 504 27.46 -18.91 -1.85
CA CYS A 504 27.74 -18.13 -3.04
C CYS A 504 29.25 -17.87 -3.17
N ARG A 505 29.91 -17.40 -2.10
CA ARG A 505 31.36 -17.14 -2.10
C ARG A 505 32.16 -18.42 -2.37
N ARG A 506 31.78 -19.55 -1.77
CA ARG A 506 32.46 -20.83 -2.00
C ARG A 506 32.27 -21.34 -3.44
N SER A 507 31.13 -21.05 -4.06
CA SER A 507 30.82 -21.45 -5.43
C SER A 507 31.68 -20.74 -6.49
N GLN A 508 32.35 -19.63 -6.14
CA GLN A 508 33.18 -18.84 -7.05
C GLN A 508 34.53 -19.47 -7.41
N GLY A 509 34.85 -20.65 -6.84
CA GLY A 509 36.06 -21.39 -7.19
C GLY A 509 36.02 -22.05 -8.57
N HIS A 510 34.84 -22.25 -9.17
CA HIS A 510 34.69 -22.90 -10.46
C HIS A 510 33.36 -22.53 -11.15
N VAL A 511 33.32 -22.39 -12.48
CA VAL A 511 32.11 -22.02 -13.23
C VAL A 511 30.94 -22.99 -13.01
N TRP A 512 31.19 -24.30 -13.02
CA TRP A 512 30.17 -25.32 -12.73
C TRP A 512 29.60 -25.21 -11.32
N SER A 513 30.41 -24.88 -10.33
CA SER A 513 29.94 -24.67 -8.95
C SER A 513 29.03 -23.45 -8.85
N ALA A 514 29.40 -22.35 -9.52
CA ALA A 514 28.58 -21.15 -9.63
C ALA A 514 27.25 -21.43 -10.36
N ALA A 515 27.28 -22.18 -11.46
CA ALA A 515 26.09 -22.61 -12.21
C ALA A 515 25.16 -23.50 -11.37
N LEU A 516 25.72 -24.44 -10.61
CA LEU A 516 24.96 -25.31 -9.70
C LEU A 516 24.28 -24.49 -8.61
N TYR A 517 25.01 -23.60 -7.93
CA TYR A 517 24.44 -22.71 -6.91
C TYR A 517 23.29 -21.87 -7.49
N CYS A 518 23.51 -21.24 -8.64
CA CYS A 518 22.49 -20.47 -9.36
C CYS A 518 21.23 -21.30 -9.64
N SER A 519 21.41 -22.50 -10.20
CA SER A 519 20.30 -23.41 -10.54
C SER A 519 19.50 -23.84 -9.31
N VAL A 520 20.18 -24.17 -8.22
CA VAL A 520 19.53 -24.54 -6.94
C VAL A 520 18.73 -23.37 -6.38
N MET A 521 19.29 -22.16 -6.38
CA MET A 521 18.58 -20.98 -5.88
C MET A 521 17.37 -20.62 -6.74
N LEU A 522 17.49 -20.71 -8.08
CA LEU A 522 16.36 -20.49 -8.99
C LEU A 522 15.25 -21.52 -8.79
N PHE A 523 15.62 -22.79 -8.58
CA PHE A 523 14.66 -23.84 -8.24
C PHE A 523 13.90 -23.52 -6.95
N TRP A 524 14.59 -23.13 -5.88
CA TRP A 524 13.96 -22.74 -4.61
C TRP A 524 13.08 -21.49 -4.76
N ALA A 525 13.52 -20.48 -5.51
CA ALA A 525 12.74 -19.27 -5.78
C ALA A 525 11.42 -19.60 -6.49
N GLY A 526 11.47 -20.52 -7.47
CA GLY A 526 10.31 -21.06 -8.18
C GLY A 526 9.41 -21.91 -7.30
N LEU A 527 9.98 -22.83 -6.50
CA LEU A 527 9.23 -23.68 -5.57
C LEU A 527 8.47 -22.85 -4.54
N LEU A 528 9.12 -21.86 -3.92
CA LEU A 528 8.47 -20.96 -2.96
C LEU A 528 7.40 -20.10 -3.62
N HIS A 529 7.59 -19.69 -4.89
CA HIS A 529 6.52 -19.03 -5.63
C HIS A 529 5.28 -19.93 -5.80
N GLY A 530 5.49 -21.23 -6.07
CA GLY A 530 4.42 -22.23 -6.15
C GLY A 530 3.75 -22.53 -4.79
N CYS A 531 4.53 -22.67 -3.71
CA CYS A 531 4.01 -22.97 -2.37
C CYS A 531 3.18 -21.83 -1.78
N CYS A 532 3.63 -20.57 -1.95
CA CYS A 532 2.85 -19.40 -1.55
C CYS A 532 1.49 -19.33 -2.25
N ARG A 533 1.34 -19.99 -3.41
CA ARG A 533 0.07 -20.06 -4.13
C ARG A 533 -0.94 -21.05 -3.52
N ARG A 534 -0.48 -22.10 -2.83
CA ARG A 534 -1.34 -23.22 -2.37
C ARG A 534 -1.86 -23.07 -0.94
N ARG A 535 -1.15 -22.40 -0.04
CA ARG A 535 -1.51 -22.30 1.41
C ARG A 535 -2.57 -21.23 1.76
N CYS A 536 -3.28 -20.67 0.79
CA CYS A 536 -4.34 -19.68 1.04
C CYS A 536 -5.77 -20.28 0.96
N VAL A 537 -5.86 -21.60 0.79
CA VAL A 537 -7.07 -22.40 1.00
C VAL A 537 -6.85 -23.19 2.27
#